data_AF-A0A1F4JMX0-F1
#
_entry.id   AF-A0A1F4JMX0-F1
#
_cell.length_a   1.000
_cell.length_b   1.000
_cell.length_c   1.000
_cell.angle_alpha   90.00
_cell.angle_beta   90.00
_cell.angle_gamma   90.00
#
_symmetry.space_group_name_H-M   'P 1'
#
loop_
_entity.id
_entity.type
_entity.pdbx_description
1 polymer ?
#
loop_
_entity_poly.entity_id
_entity_poly.type
_entity_poly.pdbx_seq_one_letter_code
_entity_poly.pdbx_strand_id
1 'polypeptide(L)'
;MLWRWLVLAGCAGVGLILAGAMLQLPEPPVRIAVQVDATLHASGVTSKVTAVLLNFRGYDTLLEIAVLLLALIGVLAMAGDARSNSLRLSVSPQPILQSMTRVLAPLMMLVAGYLLWAGSHRPGGAFQAGSVLAAGGVLLYLAGLLPAWAAPGRLLRSGLAAGFMIFLAVAAGSMINGSMLQYPPRHAGALILLIEAGLTVSLGLILAGLFLWLPNENEEAEE
;
A
#
# COMPACT_ATOMS: atom_id res chain seq x y z
N MET A 1 -2.07 34.77 -21.86
CA MET A 1 -0.94 34.21 -22.65
C MET A 1 0.39 34.27 -21.88
N LEU A 2 0.73 35.40 -21.24
CA LEU A 2 1.97 35.58 -20.44
C LEU A 2 2.13 34.58 -19.26
N TRP A 3 1.05 34.29 -18.52
CA TRP A 3 1.06 33.33 -17.40
C TRP A 3 1.55 31.94 -17.80
N ARG A 4 1.14 31.43 -18.97
CA ARG A 4 1.57 30.12 -19.48
C ARG A 4 3.09 30.08 -19.70
N TRP A 5 3.67 31.17 -20.22
CA TRP A 5 5.12 31.27 -20.43
C TRP A 5 5.88 31.39 -19.11
N LEU A 6 5.34 32.10 -18.12
CA LEU A 6 5.93 32.17 -16.78
C LEU A 6 5.93 30.80 -16.09
N VAL A 7 4.83 30.05 -16.18
CA VAL A 7 4.74 28.68 -15.66
C VAL A 7 5.74 27.76 -16.38
N LEU A 8 5.81 27.80 -17.71
CA LEU A 8 6.75 27.00 -18.49
C LEU A 8 8.21 27.33 -18.16
N ALA A 9 8.55 28.62 -18.03
CA ALA A 9 9.88 29.07 -17.63
C ALA A 9 10.22 28.61 -16.21
N GLY A 10 9.25 28.66 -15.28
CA GLY A 10 9.39 28.15 -13.92
C GLY A 10 9.65 26.64 -13.89
N CYS A 11 8.85 25.85 -14.58
CA CYS A 11 9.03 24.40 -14.70
C CYS A 11 10.38 24.05 -15.33
N ALA A 12 10.78 24.74 -16.40
CA ALA A 12 12.07 24.54 -17.03
C ALA A 12 13.23 24.92 -16.10
N GLY A 13 13.11 26.03 -15.36
CA GLY A 13 14.10 26.46 -14.36
C GLY A 13 14.28 25.42 -13.25
N VAL A 14 13.18 24.93 -12.67
CA VAL A 14 13.23 23.85 -11.66
C VAL A 14 13.83 22.58 -12.25
N GLY A 15 13.44 22.20 -13.47
CA GLY A 15 13.98 21.03 -14.16
C GLY A 15 15.49 21.14 -14.40
N LEU A 16 15.99 22.30 -14.82
CA LEU A 16 17.41 22.56 -15.01
C LEU A 16 18.18 22.55 -13.70
N ILE A 17 17.61 23.09 -12.61
CA ILE A 17 18.23 23.04 -11.28
C ILE A 17 18.33 21.60 -10.80
N LEU A 18 17.26 20.80 -10.92
CA LEU A 18 17.29 19.39 -10.52
C LEU A 18 18.26 18.57 -11.39
N ALA A 19 18.29 18.82 -12.70
CA ALA A 19 19.24 18.17 -13.59
C ALA A 19 20.68 18.55 -13.26
N GLY A 20 20.94 19.84 -13.01
CA GLY A 20 22.24 20.34 -12.57
C GLY A 20 22.68 19.71 -11.24
N ALA A 21 21.77 19.61 -10.27
CA ALA A 21 22.02 18.93 -9.00
C ALA A 21 22.35 17.45 -9.21
N MET A 22 21.61 16.74 -10.07
CA MET A 22 21.87 15.33 -10.41
C MET A 22 23.26 15.12 -11.03
N LEU A 23 23.71 16.03 -11.89
CA LEU A 23 25.03 15.96 -12.53
C LEU A 23 26.19 16.31 -11.57
N GLN A 24 25.90 17.01 -10.48
CA GLN A 24 26.89 17.46 -9.50
C GLN A 24 26.90 16.62 -8.22
N LEU A 25 26.22 15.47 -8.20
CA LEU A 25 26.18 14.60 -7.03
C LEU A 25 27.60 14.14 -6.69
N PRO A 26 28.11 14.41 -5.47
CA PRO A 26 29.39 13.87 -5.03
C PRO A 26 29.27 12.37 -4.79
N GLU A 27 30.41 11.67 -4.86
CA GLU A 27 30.50 10.27 -4.46
C GLU A 27 30.03 10.12 -3.00
N PRO A 28 29.09 9.21 -2.71
CA PRO A 28 28.54 9.09 -1.37
C PRO A 28 29.62 8.61 -0.40
N PRO A 29 29.84 9.32 0.73
CA PRO A 29 30.84 8.93 1.71
C PRO A 29 30.52 7.58 2.39
N VAL A 30 29.25 7.15 2.32
CA VAL A 30 28.77 5.91 2.91
C VAL A 30 28.01 5.08 1.86
N ARG A 31 28.45 3.84 1.66
CA ARG A 31 27.77 2.88 0.78
C ARG A 31 26.75 2.05 1.57
N ILE A 32 25.50 2.51 1.59
CA ILE A 32 24.40 1.88 2.36
C ILE A 32 24.24 0.39 2.04
N ALA A 33 24.39 -0.02 0.77
CA ALA A 33 24.30 -1.43 0.37
C ALA A 33 25.33 -2.32 1.10
N VAL A 34 26.54 -1.82 1.31
CA VAL A 34 27.60 -2.54 2.04
C VAL A 34 27.24 -2.64 3.52
N GLN A 35 26.66 -1.59 4.11
CA GLN A 35 26.23 -1.61 5.50
C GLN A 35 25.08 -2.60 5.72
N VAL A 36 24.09 -2.61 4.82
CA VAL A 36 22.98 -3.58 4.86
C VAL A 36 23.52 -5.00 4.78
N ASP A 37 24.47 -5.27 3.88
CA ASP A 37 25.08 -6.60 3.76
C ASP A 37 25.84 -7.02 5.02
N ALA A 38 26.55 -6.09 5.66
CA ALA A 38 27.27 -6.35 6.90
C ALA A 38 26.35 -6.58 8.11
N THR A 39 25.16 -5.98 8.14
CA THR A 39 24.23 -6.04 9.29
C THR A 39 23.01 -6.92 9.07
N LEU A 40 22.83 -7.50 7.87
CA LEU A 40 21.66 -8.31 7.52
C LEU A 40 21.41 -9.44 8.52
N HIS A 41 22.48 -10.10 8.99
CA HIS A 41 22.38 -11.21 9.94
C HIS A 41 21.76 -10.78 11.30
N ALA A 42 21.86 -9.50 11.66
CA ALA A 42 21.25 -8.97 12.88
C ALA A 42 19.75 -8.64 12.71
N SER A 43 19.24 -8.57 11.48
CA SER A 43 17.85 -8.21 11.19
C SER A 43 16.84 -9.34 11.47
N GLY A 44 17.32 -10.59 11.54
CA GLY A 44 16.48 -11.78 11.70
C GLY A 44 15.68 -12.18 10.46
N VAL A 45 15.96 -11.58 9.30
CA VAL A 45 15.42 -11.95 7.98
C VAL A 45 16.55 -12.11 6.96
N THR A 46 16.28 -12.83 5.87
CA THR A 46 17.27 -13.07 4.80
C THR A 46 17.09 -12.13 3.60
N SER A 47 15.89 -11.60 3.40
CA SER A 47 15.60 -10.58 2.39
C SER A 47 16.19 -9.23 2.76
N LYS A 48 17.09 -8.70 1.93
CA LYS A 48 17.66 -7.35 2.09
C LYS A 48 16.59 -6.25 2.05
N VAL A 49 15.60 -6.41 1.17
CA VAL A 49 14.51 -5.43 1.02
C VAL A 49 13.67 -5.40 2.28
N THR A 50 13.26 -6.57 2.79
CA THR A 50 12.46 -6.66 4.02
C THR A 50 13.23 -6.18 5.23
N ALA A 51 14.54 -6.49 5.33
CA ALA A 51 15.38 -5.97 6.38
C ALA A 51 15.42 -4.43 6.37
N VAL A 52 15.59 -3.82 5.21
CA VAL A 52 15.58 -2.36 5.09
C VAL A 52 14.21 -1.80 5.46
N LEU A 53 13.13 -2.32 4.89
CA LEU A 53 11.80 -1.72 5.06
C LEU A 53 11.21 -1.93 6.46
N LEU A 54 11.37 -3.11 7.06
CA LEU A 54 10.66 -3.47 8.29
C LEU A 54 11.56 -3.58 9.52
N ASN A 55 12.88 -3.63 9.35
CA ASN A 55 13.84 -3.63 10.47
C ASN A 55 14.58 -2.29 10.57
N PHE A 56 15.42 -1.94 9.59
CA PHE A 56 16.27 -0.76 9.67
C PHE A 56 15.51 0.56 9.50
N ARG A 57 14.50 0.57 8.63
CA ARG A 57 13.65 1.74 8.32
C ARG A 57 12.17 1.46 8.59
N GLY A 58 11.89 0.64 9.62
CA GLY A 58 10.53 0.26 9.99
C GLY A 58 9.56 1.43 10.23
N TYR A 59 10.08 2.58 10.69
CA TYR A 59 9.29 3.81 10.84
C TYR A 59 8.74 4.34 9.52
N ASP A 60 9.52 4.24 8.44
CA ASP A 60 9.09 4.77 7.14
C ASP A 60 7.93 3.94 6.60
N THR A 61 8.00 2.62 6.70
CA THR A 61 6.87 1.76 6.34
C THR A 61 5.69 1.96 7.30
N LEU A 62 5.90 2.13 8.61
CA LEU A 62 4.82 2.41 9.55
C LEU A 62 4.05 3.69 9.16
N LEU A 63 4.79 4.77 8.87
CA LEU A 63 4.20 6.05 8.49
C LEU A 63 3.60 6.01 7.08
N GLU A 64 4.17 5.26 6.14
CA GLU A 64 3.56 5.03 4.83
C GLU A 64 2.16 4.41 4.96
N ILE A 65 2.03 3.35 5.77
CA ILE A 65 0.72 2.72 6.02
C ILE A 65 -0.23 3.67 6.74
N ALA A 66 0.27 4.46 7.70
CA ALA A 66 -0.54 5.47 8.38
C ALA A 66 -1.09 6.51 7.40
N VAL A 67 -0.26 7.00 6.47
CA VAL A 67 -0.65 7.96 5.43
C VAL A 67 -1.68 7.35 4.48
N LEU A 68 -1.51 6.10 4.04
CA LEU A 68 -2.48 5.41 3.19
C LEU A 68 -3.83 5.21 3.89
N LEU A 69 -3.81 4.81 5.17
CA LEU A 69 -5.03 4.67 5.96
C LEU A 69 -5.72 6.03 6.16
N LEU A 70 -4.95 7.08 6.44
CA LEU A 70 -5.47 8.45 6.58
C LEU A 70 -6.08 8.96 5.28
N ALA A 71 -5.44 8.71 4.14
CA ALA A 71 -5.99 9.04 2.82
C ALA A 71 -7.35 8.37 2.60
N LEU A 72 -7.46 7.07 2.94
CA LEU A 72 -8.74 6.36 2.86
C LEU A 72 -9.80 6.92 3.80
N ILE A 73 -9.43 7.27 5.03
CA ILE A 73 -10.34 7.94 5.97
C ILE A 73 -10.82 9.27 5.38
N GLY A 74 -9.95 10.04 4.72
CA GLY A 74 -10.30 11.25 3.99
C GLY A 74 -11.33 11.00 2.90
N VAL A 75 -11.11 9.99 2.05
CA VAL A 75 -12.07 9.56 1.01
C VAL A 75 -13.43 9.21 1.63
N LEU A 76 -13.43 8.39 2.69
CA LEU A 76 -14.67 7.97 3.37
C LEU A 76 -15.40 9.12 4.09
N ALA A 77 -14.68 10.12 4.57
CA ALA A 77 -15.24 11.31 5.20
C ALA A 77 -15.89 12.25 4.16
N MET A 78 -15.26 12.41 2.99
CA MET A 78 -15.81 13.20 1.88
C MET A 78 -16.99 12.50 1.19
N ALA A 79 -17.02 11.17 1.19
CA ALA A 79 -18.07 10.39 0.52
C ALA A 79 -19.50 10.56 1.08
N GLY A 80 -19.71 11.32 2.16
CA GLY A 80 -21.00 11.94 2.56
C GLY A 80 -22.28 11.07 2.52
N ASP A 81 -23.45 11.73 2.43
CA ASP A 81 -24.78 11.12 2.18
C ASP A 81 -25.06 10.86 0.68
N ALA A 82 -24.12 11.22 -0.20
CA ALA A 82 -24.17 10.95 -1.66
C ALA A 82 -24.21 9.44 -2.01
N ARG A 83 -24.11 8.57 -1.01
CA ARG A 83 -24.09 7.10 -1.10
C ARG A 83 -25.38 6.45 -1.61
N SER A 84 -26.47 7.21 -1.72
CA SER A 84 -27.77 6.69 -2.18
C SER A 84 -27.76 6.30 -3.67
N ASN A 85 -27.01 7.02 -4.51
CA ASN A 85 -27.18 6.93 -5.96
C ASN A 85 -25.89 6.65 -6.76
N SER A 86 -24.71 7.05 -6.26
CA SER A 86 -23.48 7.16 -7.06
C SER A 86 -22.63 5.89 -7.19
N LEU A 87 -22.73 4.95 -6.23
CA LEU A 87 -21.91 3.73 -6.21
C LEU A 87 -22.46 2.59 -7.08
N ARG A 88 -23.58 2.81 -7.77
CA ARG A 88 -24.02 1.91 -8.83
C ARG A 88 -23.31 2.34 -10.10
N LEU A 89 -22.02 2.02 -10.20
CA LEU A 89 -21.51 1.63 -11.51
C LEU A 89 -22.52 0.60 -12.01
N SER A 90 -23.35 0.99 -12.98
CA SER A 90 -24.39 0.13 -13.53
C SER A 90 -23.65 -0.89 -14.39
N VAL A 91 -22.98 -1.82 -13.70
CA VAL A 91 -22.20 -2.88 -14.31
C VAL A 91 -23.24 -3.81 -14.90
N SER A 92 -23.53 -3.60 -16.18
CA SER A 92 -24.32 -4.56 -16.93
C SER A 92 -23.56 -5.89 -16.89
N PRO A 93 -24.19 -7.02 -16.51
CA PRO A 93 -23.51 -8.30 -16.42
C PRO A 93 -22.85 -8.65 -17.75
N GLN A 94 -21.52 -8.65 -17.79
CA GLN A 94 -20.75 -9.09 -18.96
C GLN A 94 -20.30 -10.54 -18.73
N PRO A 95 -20.90 -11.54 -19.42
CA PRO A 95 -20.64 -12.95 -19.14
C PRO A 95 -19.17 -13.36 -19.32
N ILE A 96 -18.49 -12.75 -20.29
CA ILE A 96 -17.06 -12.98 -20.56
C ILE A 96 -16.21 -12.48 -19.38
N LEU A 97 -16.43 -11.23 -18.94
CA LEU A 97 -15.72 -10.65 -17.80
C LEU A 97 -15.93 -11.50 -16.55
N GLN A 98 -17.17 -11.89 -16.25
CA GLN A 98 -17.46 -12.76 -15.09
C GLN A 98 -16.74 -14.10 -15.16
N SER A 99 -16.73 -14.74 -16.33
CA SER A 99 -16.07 -16.03 -16.52
C SER A 99 -14.56 -15.91 -16.34
N MET A 100 -13.93 -14.89 -16.93
CA MET A 100 -12.51 -14.65 -16.75
C MET A 100 -12.15 -14.29 -15.31
N THR A 101 -12.95 -13.45 -14.65
CA THR A 101 -12.72 -13.05 -13.26
C THR A 101 -12.80 -14.25 -12.30
N ARG A 102 -13.69 -15.22 -12.52
CA ARG A 102 -13.76 -16.44 -11.70
C ARG A 102 -12.50 -17.30 -11.78
N VAL A 103 -11.75 -17.21 -12.87
CA VAL A 103 -10.45 -17.89 -13.04
C VAL A 103 -9.30 -17.03 -12.53
N LEU A 104 -9.33 -15.73 -12.82
CA LEU A 104 -8.26 -14.79 -12.47
C LEU A 104 -8.22 -14.49 -10.97
N ALA A 105 -9.36 -14.29 -10.31
CA ALA A 105 -9.41 -13.96 -8.88
C ALA A 105 -8.68 -14.98 -7.98
N PRO A 106 -8.93 -16.30 -8.07
CA PRO A 106 -8.20 -17.26 -7.26
C PRO A 106 -6.70 -17.32 -7.63
N LEU A 107 -6.36 -17.14 -8.91
CA LEU A 107 -4.95 -17.05 -9.34
C LEU A 107 -4.26 -15.83 -8.72
N MET A 108 -4.92 -14.66 -8.70
CA MET A 108 -4.40 -13.45 -8.09
C MET A 108 -4.22 -13.62 -6.58
N MET A 109 -5.13 -14.31 -5.89
CA MET A 109 -4.97 -14.67 -4.47
C MET A 109 -3.74 -15.57 -4.24
N LEU A 110 -3.54 -16.58 -5.10
CA LEU A 110 -2.35 -17.44 -5.05
C LEU A 110 -1.06 -16.64 -5.29
N VAL A 111 -1.06 -15.74 -6.28
CA VAL A 111 0.08 -14.86 -6.58
C VAL A 111 0.36 -13.92 -5.41
N ALA A 112 -0.65 -13.34 -4.77
CA ALA A 112 -0.48 -12.51 -3.59
C ALA A 112 0.15 -13.29 -2.43
N GLY A 113 -0.34 -14.50 -2.14
CA GLY A 113 0.26 -15.39 -1.14
C GLY A 113 1.70 -15.77 -1.46
N TYR A 114 1.98 -16.04 -2.73
CA TYR A 114 3.34 -16.29 -3.23
C TYR A 114 4.26 -15.08 -3.07
N LEU A 115 3.79 -13.86 -3.37
CA LEU A 115 4.58 -12.63 -3.24
C LEU A 115 4.90 -12.32 -1.78
N LEU A 116 3.94 -12.54 -0.88
CA LEU A 116 4.15 -12.45 0.57
C LEU A 116 5.21 -13.46 1.02
N TRP A 117 5.07 -14.73 0.63
CA TRP A 117 6.05 -15.76 0.94
C TRP A 117 7.44 -15.45 0.34
N ALA A 118 7.49 -15.04 -0.93
CA ALA A 118 8.72 -14.68 -1.62
C ALA A 118 9.45 -13.53 -0.92
N GLY A 119 8.71 -12.54 -0.41
CA GLY A 119 9.23 -11.38 0.31
C GLY A 119 10.17 -11.73 1.45
N SER A 120 9.96 -12.87 2.11
CA SER A 120 10.81 -13.32 3.21
C SER A 120 12.28 -13.60 2.82
N HIS A 121 12.55 -13.92 1.55
CA HIS A 121 13.90 -14.30 1.07
C HIS A 121 14.35 -13.60 -0.23
N ARG A 122 13.45 -12.95 -0.97
CA ARG A 122 13.71 -12.33 -2.28
C ARG A 122 12.71 -11.20 -2.56
N PRO A 123 12.84 -10.44 -3.67
CA PRO A 123 11.89 -9.37 -3.99
C PRO A 123 10.44 -9.87 -3.99
N GLY A 124 9.57 -9.15 -3.28
CA GLY A 124 8.23 -9.57 -2.88
C GLY A 124 7.71 -8.67 -1.75
N GLY A 125 6.82 -9.21 -0.91
CA GLY A 125 6.40 -8.61 0.34
C GLY A 125 4.97 -8.07 0.34
N ALA A 126 4.59 -7.49 1.48
CA ALA A 126 3.20 -7.16 1.79
C ALA A 126 2.56 -6.15 0.82
N PHE A 127 3.29 -5.14 0.37
CA PHE A 127 2.74 -4.11 -0.52
C PHE A 127 2.42 -4.66 -1.91
N GLN A 128 3.33 -5.45 -2.49
CA GLN A 128 3.12 -6.07 -3.79
C GLN A 128 1.98 -7.09 -3.73
N ALA A 129 1.96 -7.93 -2.70
CA ALA A 129 0.87 -8.86 -2.45
C ALA A 129 -0.47 -8.14 -2.26
N GLY A 130 -0.49 -7.07 -1.45
CA GLY A 130 -1.66 -6.22 -1.22
C GLY A 130 -2.17 -5.56 -2.51
N SER A 131 -1.28 -5.08 -3.37
CA SER A 131 -1.64 -4.49 -4.67
C SER A 131 -2.30 -5.52 -5.60
N VAL A 132 -1.82 -6.75 -5.61
CA VAL A 132 -2.46 -7.85 -6.37
C VAL A 132 -3.84 -8.19 -5.79
N LEU A 133 -3.97 -8.24 -4.45
CA LEU A 133 -5.28 -8.44 -3.80
C LEU A 133 -6.25 -7.30 -4.12
N ALA A 134 -5.76 -6.06 -4.13
CA ALA A 134 -6.56 -4.89 -4.47
C ALA A 134 -7.07 -4.96 -5.90
N ALA A 135 -6.18 -5.25 -6.86
CA ALA A 135 -6.55 -5.44 -8.25
C ALA A 135 -7.57 -6.57 -8.42
N GLY A 136 -7.43 -7.68 -7.69
CA GLY A 136 -8.40 -8.77 -7.68
C GLY A 136 -9.76 -8.35 -7.12
N GLY A 137 -9.78 -7.58 -6.03
CA GLY A 137 -10.99 -7.02 -5.44
C GLY A 137 -11.71 -6.06 -6.39
N VAL A 138 -10.96 -5.18 -7.05
CA VAL A 138 -11.49 -4.27 -8.09
C VAL A 138 -12.05 -5.06 -9.27
N LEU A 139 -11.34 -6.10 -9.74
CA LEU A 139 -11.83 -6.94 -10.84
C LEU A 139 -13.11 -7.69 -10.48
N LEU A 140 -13.21 -8.21 -9.25
CA LEU A 140 -14.43 -8.84 -8.75
C LEU A 140 -15.60 -7.87 -8.68
N TYR A 141 -15.35 -6.63 -8.24
CA TYR A 141 -16.33 -5.56 -8.23
C TYR A 141 -16.80 -5.22 -9.66
N LEU A 142 -15.87 -4.98 -10.58
CA LEU A 142 -16.17 -4.63 -11.98
C LEU A 142 -16.87 -5.76 -12.74
N ALA A 143 -16.71 -7.02 -12.32
CA ALA A 143 -17.45 -8.15 -12.87
C ALA A 143 -18.86 -8.30 -12.28
N GLY A 144 -19.24 -7.50 -11.28
CA GLY A 144 -20.48 -7.65 -10.52
C GLY A 144 -20.50 -8.91 -9.64
N LEU A 145 -19.33 -9.47 -9.33
CA LEU A 145 -19.17 -10.67 -8.49
C LEU A 145 -18.89 -10.33 -7.02
N LEU A 146 -18.48 -9.08 -6.75
CA LEU A 146 -18.40 -8.51 -5.41
C LEU A 146 -19.34 -7.31 -5.36
N PRO A 147 -20.39 -7.33 -4.50
CA PRO A 147 -21.26 -6.17 -4.37
C PRO A 147 -20.45 -4.96 -3.89
N ALA A 148 -20.80 -3.79 -4.41
CA ALA A 148 -20.21 -2.54 -3.99
C ALA A 148 -20.29 -2.38 -2.47
N TRP A 149 -19.18 -1.98 -1.85
CA TRP A 149 -19.17 -1.64 -0.44
C TRP A 149 -19.89 -0.30 -0.24
N ALA A 150 -21.22 -0.28 -0.35
CA ALA A 150 -22.03 0.95 -0.26
C ALA A 150 -21.73 1.74 1.03
N ALA A 151 -21.44 1.04 2.13
CA ALA A 151 -20.76 1.59 3.29
C ALA A 151 -19.89 0.51 3.92
N PRO A 152 -18.65 0.80 4.34
CA PRO A 152 -17.83 -0.17 5.04
C PRO A 152 -18.47 -0.45 6.41
N GLY A 153 -19.06 -1.64 6.55
CA GLY A 153 -19.54 -2.13 7.84
C GLY A 153 -18.41 -2.36 8.84
N ARG A 154 -18.74 -2.68 10.09
CA ARG A 154 -17.74 -2.84 11.17
C ARG A 154 -16.62 -3.82 10.82
N LEU A 155 -16.94 -4.93 10.15
CA LEU A 155 -15.96 -5.95 9.73
C LEU A 155 -14.97 -5.42 8.69
N LEU A 156 -15.44 -4.69 7.68
CA LEU A 156 -14.57 -4.11 6.67
C LEU A 156 -13.69 -3.01 7.27
N ARG A 157 -14.25 -2.15 8.12
CA ARG A 157 -13.48 -1.13 8.87
C ARG A 157 -12.40 -1.76 9.74
N SER A 158 -12.72 -2.87 10.43
CA SER A 158 -11.69 -3.59 11.19
C SER A 158 -10.63 -4.19 10.28
N GLY A 159 -10.98 -4.73 9.12
CA GLY A 159 -10.00 -5.25 8.15
C GLY A 159 -9.08 -4.16 7.59
N LEU A 160 -9.63 -2.98 7.30
CA LEU A 160 -8.87 -1.81 6.85
C LEU A 160 -7.84 -1.35 7.88
N ALA A 161 -8.23 -1.32 9.17
CA ALA A 161 -7.34 -0.88 10.25
C ALA A 161 -6.42 -1.99 10.80
N ALA A 162 -6.76 -3.26 10.59
CA ALA A 162 -6.11 -4.40 11.26
C ALA A 162 -4.60 -4.43 11.05
N GLY A 163 -4.11 -4.30 9.82
CA GLY A 163 -2.68 -4.36 9.54
C GLY A 163 -1.90 -3.23 10.21
N PHE A 164 -2.44 -2.01 10.20
CA PHE A 164 -1.83 -0.88 10.91
C PHE A 164 -1.84 -1.08 12.43
N MET A 165 -2.94 -1.59 12.99
CA MET A 165 -3.03 -1.89 14.43
C MET A 165 -2.07 -3.02 14.85
N ILE A 166 -1.90 -4.06 14.03
CA ILE A 166 -0.90 -5.11 14.25
C ILE A 166 0.50 -4.49 14.25
N PHE A 167 0.81 -3.63 13.28
CA PHE A 167 2.11 -2.98 13.20
C PHE A 167 2.38 -2.11 14.43
N LEU A 168 1.42 -1.26 14.84
CA LEU A 168 1.53 -0.47 16.06
C LEU A 168 1.68 -1.32 17.32
N ALA A 169 0.94 -2.43 17.43
CA ALA A 169 1.03 -3.32 18.58
C ALA A 169 2.40 -3.98 18.68
N VAL A 170 2.97 -4.45 17.56
CA VAL A 170 4.33 -5.00 17.51
C VAL A 170 5.37 -3.92 17.84
N ALA A 171 5.20 -2.71 17.30
CA ALA A 171 6.11 -1.59 17.54
C ALA A 171 6.11 -1.14 19.02
N ALA A 172 4.93 -1.04 19.63
CA ALA A 172 4.79 -0.74 21.06
C ALA A 172 5.32 -1.88 21.93
N GLY A 173 5.04 -3.14 21.56
CA GLY A 173 5.52 -4.32 22.28
C GLY A 173 7.05 -4.45 22.25
N SER A 174 7.71 -4.02 21.18
CA SER A 174 9.17 -4.08 21.11
C SER A 174 9.86 -3.13 22.10
N MET A 175 9.18 -2.06 22.53
CA MET A 175 9.71 -1.09 23.51
C MET A 175 9.99 -1.73 24.88
N ILE A 176 9.38 -2.88 25.18
CA ILE A 176 9.66 -3.64 26.40
C ILE A 176 11.11 -4.16 26.41
N ASN A 177 11.68 -4.43 25.23
CA ASN A 177 13.00 -5.05 25.08
C ASN A 177 14.07 -4.06 24.55
N GLY A 178 13.74 -2.78 24.40
CA GLY A 178 14.63 -1.79 23.79
C GLY A 178 13.86 -0.60 23.22
N SER A 179 14.23 -0.17 22.01
CA SER A 179 13.48 0.88 21.31
C SER A 179 12.29 0.31 20.52
N MET A 180 11.38 1.21 20.14
CA MET A 180 10.31 0.88 19.20
C MET A 180 10.90 0.36 17.88
N LEU A 181 10.30 -0.71 17.35
CA LEU A 181 10.75 -1.49 16.18
C LEU A 181 12.14 -2.15 16.30
N GLN A 182 12.70 -2.24 17.50
CA GLN A 182 13.89 -3.05 17.75
C GLN A 182 13.48 -4.48 18.12
N TYR A 183 13.58 -5.41 17.17
CA TYR A 183 13.13 -6.77 17.37
C TYR A 183 14.18 -7.66 18.06
N PRO A 184 13.78 -8.53 19.00
CA PRO A 184 14.65 -9.59 19.49
C PRO A 184 15.07 -10.53 18.35
N PRO A 185 16.37 -10.84 18.15
CA PRO A 185 16.85 -11.60 16.99
C PRO A 185 16.13 -12.94 16.77
N ARG A 186 15.74 -13.61 17.85
CA ARG A 186 15.04 -14.90 17.81
C ARG A 186 13.61 -14.81 17.25
N HIS A 187 12.94 -13.67 17.44
CA HIS A 187 11.53 -13.48 17.07
C HIS A 187 11.32 -12.50 15.93
N ALA A 188 12.38 -11.80 15.49
CA ALA A 188 12.31 -10.76 14.47
C ALA A 188 11.61 -11.23 13.18
N GLY A 189 12.03 -12.35 12.60
CA GLY A 189 11.39 -12.88 11.39
C GLY A 189 9.90 -13.20 11.57
N ALA A 190 9.49 -13.72 12.72
CA ALA A 190 8.08 -14.04 12.99
C ALA A 190 7.23 -12.77 13.19
N LEU A 191 7.77 -11.77 13.90
CA LEU A 191 7.10 -10.48 14.10
C LEU A 191 6.97 -9.70 12.79
N ILE A 192 8.02 -9.71 11.97
CA ILE A 192 8.01 -9.11 10.64
C ILE A 192 6.99 -9.82 9.74
N LEU A 193 6.97 -11.16 9.72
CA LEU A 193 5.98 -11.91 8.95
C LEU A 193 4.54 -11.62 9.41
N LEU A 194 4.32 -11.48 10.71
CA LEU A 194 3.01 -11.09 11.26
C LEU A 194 2.58 -9.71 10.77
N ILE A 195 3.49 -8.74 10.79
CA ILE A 195 3.26 -7.41 10.22
C ILE A 195 2.94 -7.54 8.72
N GLU A 196 3.78 -8.23 7.95
CA GLU A 196 3.59 -8.38 6.51
C GLU A 196 2.26 -9.06 6.15
N ALA A 197 1.87 -10.11 6.87
CA ALA A 197 0.61 -10.80 6.64
C ALA A 197 -0.60 -9.90 6.95
N GLY A 198 -0.56 -9.18 8.08
CA GLY A 198 -1.60 -8.23 8.45
C GLY A 198 -1.71 -7.08 7.44
N LEU A 199 -0.56 -6.51 7.05
CA LEU A 199 -0.47 -5.45 6.06
C LEU A 199 -0.93 -5.91 4.67
N THR A 200 -0.64 -7.13 4.26
CA THR A 200 -1.05 -7.65 2.93
C THR A 200 -2.57 -7.56 2.76
N VAL A 201 -3.31 -8.03 3.78
CA VAL A 201 -4.77 -8.00 3.75
C VAL A 201 -5.28 -6.56 3.86
N SER A 202 -4.79 -5.78 4.84
CA SER A 202 -5.28 -4.42 5.04
C SER A 202 -4.96 -3.50 3.86
N LEU A 203 -3.76 -3.60 3.27
CA LEU A 203 -3.38 -2.85 2.07
C LEU A 203 -4.23 -3.24 0.87
N GLY A 204 -4.51 -4.53 0.68
CA GLY A 204 -5.41 -4.97 -0.38
C GLY A 204 -6.79 -4.32 -0.27
N LEU A 205 -7.33 -4.23 0.95
CA LEU A 205 -8.59 -3.56 1.23
C LEU A 205 -8.49 -2.03 1.07
N ILE A 206 -7.41 -1.41 1.55
CA ILE A 206 -7.21 0.05 1.47
C ILE A 206 -7.10 0.50 0.02
N LEU A 207 -6.24 -0.14 -0.77
CA LEU A 207 -6.01 0.21 -2.17
C LEU A 207 -7.26 -0.04 -3.02
N ALA A 208 -7.98 -1.15 -2.79
CA ALA A 208 -9.28 -1.38 -3.43
C ALA A 208 -10.29 -0.30 -3.02
N GLY A 209 -10.34 0.05 -1.73
CA GLY A 209 -11.24 1.08 -1.21
C GLY A 209 -10.95 2.46 -1.80
N LEU A 210 -9.68 2.86 -1.92
CA LEU A 210 -9.28 4.12 -2.54
C LEU A 210 -9.74 4.22 -4.00
N PHE A 211 -9.72 3.10 -4.74
CA PHE A 211 -10.23 3.06 -6.11
C PHE A 211 -11.76 3.07 -6.16
N LEU A 212 -12.42 2.25 -5.34
CA LEU A 212 -13.86 2.02 -5.41
C LEU A 212 -14.72 3.12 -4.78
N TRP A 213 -14.16 3.89 -3.84
CA TRP A 213 -14.86 4.97 -3.14
C TRP A 213 -14.44 6.37 -3.58
N LEU A 214 -13.63 6.48 -4.63
CA LEU A 214 -13.33 7.78 -5.21
C LEU A 214 -14.63 8.37 -5.77
N PRO A 215 -15.00 9.62 -5.42
CA PRO A 215 -16.17 10.28 -6.01
C PRO A 215 -16.05 10.33 -7.53
N ASN A 216 -17.14 10.04 -8.25
CA ASN A 216 -17.18 10.28 -9.70
C ASN A 216 -17.44 11.78 -9.93
N GLU A 217 -16.53 12.46 -10.66
CA GLU A 217 -16.64 13.89 -11.00
C GLU A 217 -17.92 14.25 -11.80
N ASN A 218 -18.60 13.25 -12.37
CA ASN A 218 -19.77 13.46 -13.22
C ASN A 218 -21.03 13.91 -12.48
N GLU A 219 -21.05 13.90 -11.14
CA GLU A 219 -22.21 14.37 -10.36
C GLU A 219 -22.18 15.88 -10.06
N GLU A 220 -21.02 16.55 -10.15
CA GLU A 220 -20.91 17.99 -9.90
C GLU A 220 -21.32 18.85 -11.12
N ALA A 221 -21.52 18.25 -12.30
CA ALA A 221 -21.84 18.95 -13.53
C ALA A 221 -23.36 19.06 -13.84
N GLU A 222 -24.22 18.49 -13.00
CA GLU A 222 -25.68 18.47 -13.19
C GLU A 222 -26.47 19.32 -12.16
N GLU A 223 -25.80 20.03 -11.25
CA GLU A 223 -26.42 21.07 -10.37
C GLU A 223 -26.12 22.50 -10.86
#